data_AF-A0A7Z0QSW3-F1
#
_entry.id   AF-A0A7Z0QSW3-F1
#
_cell.length_a   1.000
_cell.length_b   1.000
_cell.length_c   1.000
_cell.angle_alpha   90.00
_cell.angle_beta   90.00
_cell.angle_gamma   90.00
#
_symmetry.space_group_name_H-M   'P 1'
#
loop_
_entity.id
_entity.type
_entity.pdbx_description
1 polymer ?
#
loop_
_entity_poly.entity_id
_entity_poly.type
_entity_poly.pdbx_seq_one_letter_code
_entity_poly.pdbx_strand_id
1 'polypeptide(L)'
;MTGTHRAVQSPIDAGIRRITPESWRMLALAATGLLVASNLAWWSTTRSGAEQRGSPPAAASTLPAPERVIYEYGPTPLAAEVPTPVDQTPTPLRPGERCAGGQIIRRLPNGWEGVGRPCTP
;
A
#
# COMPACT_ATOMS: atom_id res chain seq x y z
N MET A 1 -59.72 30.49 17.11
CA MET A 1 -58.64 30.21 16.12
C MET A 1 -57.43 29.73 16.90
N THR A 2 -57.27 28.42 17.05
CA THR A 2 -56.21 27.79 17.85
C THR A 2 -55.30 27.01 16.90
N GLY A 3 -54.13 27.56 16.62
CA GLY A 3 -53.13 26.95 15.75
C GLY A 3 -52.37 25.85 16.49
N THR A 4 -52.55 24.60 16.06
CA THR A 4 -51.74 23.46 16.49
C THR A 4 -50.42 23.46 15.70
N HIS A 5 -49.35 23.95 16.32
CA HIS A 5 -48.00 23.75 15.79
C HIS A 5 -47.60 22.28 15.99
N ARG A 6 -47.76 21.49 14.92
CA ARG A 6 -47.22 20.13 14.81
C ARG A 6 -45.71 20.26 14.66
N ALA A 7 -44.94 19.86 15.67
CA ALA A 7 -43.51 19.69 15.53
C ALA A 7 -43.26 18.58 14.50
N VAL A 8 -42.75 18.96 13.32
CA VAL A 8 -42.26 18.00 12.33
C VAL A 8 -40.92 17.50 12.84
N GLN A 9 -40.94 16.32 13.46
CA GLN A 9 -39.73 15.59 13.83
C GLN A 9 -38.95 15.28 12.54
N SER A 10 -37.80 15.94 12.35
CA SER A 10 -36.91 15.69 11.21
C SER A 10 -36.43 14.23 11.23
N PRO A 11 -36.52 13.47 10.12
CA PRO A 11 -36.10 12.06 10.05
C PRO A 11 -34.57 11.86 10.04
N ILE A 12 -33.77 12.92 10.27
CA ILE A 12 -32.31 12.86 10.18
C ILE A 12 -31.67 12.11 11.37
N ASP A 13 -32.41 11.86 12.45
CA ASP A 13 -31.97 11.01 13.58
C ASP A 13 -32.04 9.49 13.29
N ALA A 14 -32.23 9.09 12.03
CA ALA A 14 -32.17 7.69 11.63
C ALA A 14 -30.71 7.21 11.46
N GLY A 15 -30.06 6.95 12.58
CA GLY A 15 -29.12 5.82 12.67
C GLY A 15 -27.67 6.10 12.32
N ILE A 16 -26.99 6.91 13.13
CA ILE A 16 -25.55 6.68 13.35
C ILE A 16 -25.44 5.38 14.14
N ARG A 17 -25.28 4.24 13.44
CA ARG A 17 -24.95 2.96 14.09
C ARG A 17 -23.69 3.20 14.90
N ARG A 18 -23.82 3.20 16.24
CA ARG A 18 -22.66 3.28 17.13
C ARG A 18 -21.78 2.07 16.81
N ILE A 19 -20.61 2.33 16.25
CA ILE A 19 -19.64 1.29 15.94
C ILE A 19 -19.14 0.77 17.29
N THR A 20 -19.61 -0.41 17.70
CA THR A 20 -19.17 -1.04 18.94
C THR A 20 -17.76 -1.64 18.74
N PRO A 21 -16.97 -1.81 19.82
CA PRO A 21 -15.66 -2.48 19.72
C PRO A 21 -15.73 -3.87 19.06
N GLU A 22 -16.86 -4.56 19.23
CA GLU A 22 -17.13 -5.85 18.58
C GLU A 22 -17.32 -5.73 17.08
N SER A 23 -18.01 -4.69 16.60
CA SER A 23 -18.16 -4.43 15.16
C SER A 23 -16.82 -4.14 14.47
N TRP A 24 -15.89 -3.48 15.16
CA TRP A 24 -14.51 -3.30 14.69
C TRP A 24 -13.75 -4.61 14.57
N ARG A 25 -13.89 -5.51 15.56
CA ARG A 25 -13.28 -6.84 15.51
C ARG A 25 -13.80 -7.66 14.33
N MET A 26 -15.11 -7.64 14.09
CA MET A 26 -15.71 -8.34 12.95
C MET A 26 -15.21 -7.79 11.62
N LEU A 27 -15.10 -6.46 11.50
CA LEU A 27 -14.59 -5.82 10.29
C LEU A 27 -13.10 -6.12 10.06
N ALA A 28 -12.29 -6.12 11.12
CA ALA A 28 -10.88 -6.50 11.05
C ALA A 28 -10.69 -7.96 10.64
N LEU A 29 -11.48 -8.88 11.20
CA LEU A 29 -11.44 -10.31 10.83
C LEU A 29 -11.89 -10.53 9.39
N ALA A 30 -12.96 -9.85 8.95
CA ALA A 30 -13.43 -9.93 7.57
C ALA A 30 -12.38 -9.40 6.59
N ALA A 31 -11.78 -8.24 6.88
CA ALA A 31 -10.72 -7.67 6.06
C ALA A 31 -9.49 -8.57 6.00
N THR A 32 -9.08 -9.14 7.13
CA THR A 32 -7.93 -10.06 7.21
C THR A 32 -8.21 -11.34 6.42
N GLY A 33 -9.40 -11.93 6.58
CA GLY A 33 -9.82 -13.12 5.82
C GLY A 33 -9.84 -12.87 4.33
N LEU A 34 -10.36 -11.71 3.89
CA LEU A 34 -10.34 -11.31 2.48
C LEU A 34 -8.92 -11.20 1.94
N LEU A 35 -8.02 -10.56 2.70
CA LEU A 35 -6.62 -10.37 2.30
C LEU A 35 -5.88 -11.71 2.14
N VAL A 36 -6.09 -12.64 3.09
CA VAL A 36 -5.50 -13.99 3.05
C VAL A 36 -6.03 -14.77 1.86
N ALA A 37 -7.35 -14.73 1.60
CA ALA A 37 -7.95 -15.41 0.45
C ALA A 37 -7.44 -14.86 -0.89
N SER A 38 -7.29 -13.54 -1.03
CA SER A 38 -6.72 -12.92 -2.23
C SER A 38 -5.26 -13.33 -2.45
N ASN A 39 -4.47 -13.42 -1.38
CA ASN A 39 -3.07 -13.85 -1.47
C ASN A 39 -2.96 -15.33 -1.88
N LEU A 40 -3.78 -16.21 -1.31
CA LEU A 40 -3.84 -17.64 -1.67
C LEU A 40 -4.32 -17.85 -3.10
N ALA A 41 -5.28 -17.06 -3.59
CA ALA A 41 -5.75 -17.11 -4.97
C ALA A 41 -4.64 -16.74 -5.97
N TRP A 42 -3.82 -15.74 -5.66
CA TRP A 42 -2.66 -15.41 -6.49
C TRP A 42 -1.68 -16.58 -6.57
N TRP A 43 -1.38 -17.20 -5.43
CA TRP A 43 -0.44 -18.32 -5.38
C TRP A 43 -0.96 -19.56 -6.10
N SER A 44 -2.25 -19.89 -5.98
CA SER A 44 -2.84 -21.01 -6.72
C SER A 44 -2.79 -20.80 -8.23
N THR A 45 -3.10 -19.60 -8.74
CA THR A 45 -3.00 -19.33 -10.19
C THR A 45 -1.59 -19.52 -10.76
N THR A 46 -0.55 -19.15 -10.00
CA THR A 46 0.85 -19.36 -10.43
C THR A 46 1.25 -20.83 -10.47
N ARG A 47 0.62 -21.69 -9.66
CA ARG A 47 0.93 -23.12 -9.58
C ARG A 47 0.10 -23.96 -10.56
N SER A 48 -1.17 -23.61 -10.74
CA SER A 48 -2.11 -24.33 -11.62
C SER A 48 -1.79 -24.17 -13.11
N GLY A 49 -1.05 -23.13 -13.51
CA GLY A 49 -0.56 -22.99 -14.89
C GLY A 49 0.49 -24.02 -15.30
N ALA A 50 1.10 -24.73 -14.35
CA ALA A 50 2.09 -25.78 -14.63
C ALA A 50 1.44 -27.15 -14.87
N GLU A 51 0.27 -27.44 -14.29
CA GLU A 51 -0.38 -28.75 -14.38
C GLU A 51 -1.34 -28.89 -15.58
N GLN A 52 -1.87 -27.78 -16.12
CA GLN A 52 -2.75 -27.80 -17.30
C GLN A 52 -2.00 -27.88 -18.65
N ARG A 53 -0.84 -28.56 -18.69
CA ARG A 53 -0.08 -28.87 -19.91
C ARG A 53 -0.02 -30.37 -20.20
N GLY A 54 -0.88 -31.17 -19.58
CA GLY A 54 -0.97 -32.61 -19.80
C GLY A 54 -2.01 -33.03 -20.84
N SER A 55 -1.80 -32.71 -22.12
CA SER A 55 -2.16 -33.51 -23.33
C SER A 55 -2.50 -32.62 -24.55
N PRO A 56 -1.92 -32.88 -25.75
CA PRO A 56 -1.99 -31.98 -26.91
C PRO A 56 -3.12 -32.36 -27.90
N PRO A 57 -3.57 -31.40 -28.72
CA PRO A 57 -3.69 -31.69 -30.15
C PRO A 57 -2.80 -30.75 -30.97
N ALA A 58 -1.91 -31.37 -31.74
CA ALA A 58 -1.24 -30.92 -32.96
C ALA A 58 -1.43 -29.45 -33.39
N ALA A 59 -0.80 -28.49 -32.72
CA ALA A 59 -0.49 -27.16 -33.27
C ALA A 59 0.44 -26.38 -32.31
N ALA A 60 1.47 -27.03 -31.78
CA ALA A 60 2.51 -26.30 -31.05
C ALA A 60 3.50 -25.76 -32.09
N SER A 61 3.22 -24.56 -32.58
CA SER A 61 4.20 -23.73 -33.29
C SER A 61 5.48 -23.71 -32.48
N THR A 62 6.52 -24.38 -32.99
CA THR A 62 7.87 -24.37 -32.42
C THR A 62 8.40 -22.94 -32.53
N LEU A 63 8.13 -22.13 -31.51
CA LEU A 63 8.88 -20.90 -31.32
C LEU A 63 10.34 -21.28 -31.07
N PRO A 64 11.31 -20.67 -31.75
CA PRO A 64 12.72 -20.95 -31.51
C PRO A 64 13.01 -20.69 -30.03
N ALA A 65 13.69 -21.65 -29.38
CA ALA A 65 14.07 -21.54 -27.98
C ALA A 65 14.89 -20.25 -27.79
N PRO A 66 14.59 -19.42 -26.77
CA PRO A 66 15.39 -18.25 -26.50
C PRO A 66 16.82 -18.68 -26.21
N GLU A 67 17.77 -18.10 -26.95
CA GLU A 67 19.20 -18.29 -26.75
C GLU A 67 19.54 -17.89 -25.31
N ARG A 68 19.92 -18.88 -24.49
CA ARG A 68 20.30 -18.62 -23.09
C ARG A 68 21.68 -17.97 -23.10
N VAL A 69 21.70 -16.65 -23.01
CA VAL A 69 22.91 -15.90 -22.67
C VAL A 69 23.20 -16.16 -21.19
N ILE A 70 24.16 -17.03 -20.91
CA ILE A 70 24.68 -17.27 -19.56
C ILE A 70 25.71 -16.17 -19.29
N TYR A 71 25.35 -15.17 -18.51
CA TYR A 71 26.31 -14.23 -17.96
C TYR A 71 27.02 -14.89 -16.78
N GLU A 72 28.28 -15.30 -16.97
CA GLU A 72 29.15 -15.66 -15.85
C GLU A 72 29.48 -14.39 -15.06
N TYR A 73 28.78 -14.17 -13.95
CA TYR A 73 29.21 -13.22 -12.95
C TYR A 73 30.40 -13.84 -12.22
N GLY A 74 31.61 -13.46 -12.63
CA GLY A 74 32.80 -13.62 -11.77
C GLY A 74 32.57 -12.91 -10.43
N PRO A 75 33.29 -13.29 -9.36
CA PRO A 75 33.09 -12.70 -8.05
C PRO A 75 33.45 -11.21 -8.08
N THR A 76 32.45 -10.36 -8.32
CA THR A 76 32.55 -8.93 -8.05
C THR A 76 32.79 -8.78 -6.56
N PRO A 77 33.90 -8.15 -6.12
CA PRO A 77 34.00 -7.74 -4.74
C PRO A 77 32.84 -6.78 -4.49
N LEU A 78 31.92 -7.16 -3.59
CA LEU A 78 31.03 -6.20 -2.98
C LEU A 78 31.93 -5.18 -2.29
N ALA A 79 32.22 -4.07 -2.97
CA ALA A 79 32.68 -2.88 -2.30
C ALA A 79 31.58 -2.57 -1.30
N ALA A 80 31.85 -2.81 -0.02
CA ALA A 80 30.97 -2.41 1.05
C ALA A 80 30.71 -0.92 0.84
N GLU A 81 29.47 -0.59 0.48
CA GLU A 81 29.03 0.79 0.34
C GLU A 81 29.12 1.38 1.74
N VAL A 82 30.25 2.02 2.03
CA VAL A 82 30.45 2.75 3.28
C VAL A 82 29.45 3.90 3.21
N PRO A 83 28.43 3.96 4.09
CA PRO A 83 27.50 5.06 4.08
C PRO A 83 28.31 6.33 4.30
N THR A 84 28.37 7.18 3.26
CA THR A 84 28.97 8.50 3.36
C THR A 84 28.26 9.22 4.51
N PRO A 85 28.98 9.70 5.53
CA PRO A 85 28.38 10.50 6.59
C PRO A 85 27.76 11.73 5.94
N VAL A 86 26.42 11.75 5.83
CA VAL A 86 25.70 12.94 5.42
C VAL A 86 25.85 13.92 6.58
N ASP A 87 26.55 15.02 6.31
CA ASP A 87 26.79 16.07 7.29
C ASP A 87 25.46 16.53 7.88
N GLN A 88 25.20 16.16 9.14
CA GLN A 88 23.90 16.31 9.80
C GLN A 88 23.70 17.74 10.29
N THR A 89 23.79 18.72 9.40
CA THR A 89 23.47 20.10 9.78
C THR A 89 21.96 20.16 10.03
N PRO A 90 21.50 20.43 11.27
CA PRO A 90 20.08 20.53 11.59
C PRO A 90 19.49 21.67 10.76
N THR A 91 18.72 21.29 9.75
CA THR A 91 18.12 22.26 8.85
C THR A 91 16.96 22.95 9.59
N PRO A 92 16.98 24.27 9.78
CA PRO A 92 15.96 24.96 10.57
C PRO A 92 14.59 24.84 9.90
N LEU A 93 13.60 24.39 10.69
CA LEU A 93 12.20 24.27 10.29
C LEU A 93 11.54 25.66 10.25
N ARG A 94 10.81 25.95 9.17
CA ARG A 94 9.98 27.15 9.07
C ARG A 94 8.61 26.92 9.75
N PRO A 95 7.84 27.98 10.04
CA PRO A 95 6.49 27.83 10.60
C PRO A 95 5.60 26.94 9.73
N GLY A 96 5.03 25.88 10.33
CA GLY A 96 4.21 24.90 9.60
C GLY A 96 4.98 23.79 8.89
N GLU A 97 6.31 23.73 9.06
CA GLU A 97 7.15 22.60 8.67
C GLU A 97 7.36 21.62 9.84
N ARG A 98 7.55 20.34 9.54
CA ARG A 98 8.01 19.32 10.50
C ARG A 98 8.93 18.31 9.83
N CYS A 99 9.78 17.66 10.62
CA CYS A 99 10.60 16.55 10.14
C CYS A 99 9.79 15.24 10.18
N ALA A 100 9.74 14.52 9.06
CA ALA A 100 9.11 13.20 8.98
C ALA A 100 9.88 12.31 8.01
N GLY A 101 10.31 11.13 8.46
CA GLY A 101 11.03 10.17 7.61
C GLY A 101 12.34 10.73 7.04
N GLY A 102 13.04 11.60 7.77
CA GLY A 102 14.28 12.23 7.32
C GLY A 102 14.10 13.38 6.33
N GLN A 103 12.86 13.85 6.10
CA GLN A 103 12.55 14.95 5.19
C GLN A 103 11.66 16.01 5.84
N ILE A 104 11.90 17.27 5.48
CA ILE A 104 11.03 18.38 5.88
C ILE A 104 9.74 18.29 5.07
N ILE A 105 8.63 18.20 5.78
CA ILE A 105 7.28 18.27 5.20
C ILE A 105 6.60 19.56 5.67
N ARG A 106 5.88 20.21 4.77
CA ARG A 106 5.13 21.45 5.00
C ARG A 106 3.63 21.18 4.99
N ARG A 107 2.89 21.81 5.90
CA ARG A 107 1.43 21.74 5.94
C ARG A 107 0.81 22.60 4.84
N LEU A 108 -0.01 21.99 3.99
CA LEU A 108 -0.84 22.64 2.99
C LEU A 108 -2.33 22.53 3.37
N PRO A 109 -3.23 23.33 2.76
CA PRO A 109 -4.67 23.24 3.02
C PRO A 109 -5.27 21.86 2.78
N ASN A 110 -4.69 21.08 1.86
CA ASN A 110 -5.16 19.75 1.43
C ASN A 110 -4.29 18.59 1.96
N GLY A 111 -3.27 18.85 2.79
CA GLY A 111 -2.41 17.77 3.30
C GLY A 111 -1.00 18.19 3.69
N TRP A 112 -0.05 17.28 3.51
CA TRP A 112 1.37 17.51 3.74
C TRP A 112 2.14 17.35 2.43
N GLU A 113 3.07 18.25 2.16
CA GLU A 113 3.93 18.22 0.97
C GLU A 113 5.40 18.15 1.39
N GLY A 114 6.20 17.33 0.70
CA GLY A 114 7.65 17.29 0.89
C GLY A 114 8.32 18.52 0.32
N VAL A 115 9.19 19.15 1.11
CA VAL A 115 9.93 20.37 0.72
C VAL A 115 11.27 20.04 0.03
N GLY A 116 11.60 18.75 -0.11
CA GLY A 116 12.85 18.28 -0.74
C GLY A 116 14.12 18.63 0.06
N ARG A 117 13.96 19.09 1.31
CA ARG A 117 15.07 19.37 2.23
C ARG A 117 15.21 18.20 3.21
N PRO A 118 16.42 17.66 3.42
CA PRO A 118 16.64 16.66 4.44
C PRO A 118 16.48 17.26 5.84
N CYS A 119 16.11 16.43 6.80
CA CYS A 119 16.13 16.77 8.23
C CYS A 119 16.48 15.55 9.06
N THR A 120 17.03 15.79 10.25
CA THR A 120 17.28 14.77 11.25
C THR A 120 16.10 14.80 12.26
N PRO A 121 15.54 13.65 12.67
CA PRO A 121 14.42 13.60 13.63
C PRO A 121 14.80 14.11 15.02
#